data_AF-A0AAJ5W570-F1
#
_entry.id   AF-A0AAJ5W570-F1
#
_cell.length_a   1.000
_cell.length_b   1.000
_cell.length_c   1.000
_cell.angle_alpha   90.00
_cell.angle_beta   90.00
_cell.angle_gamma   90.00
#
_symmetry.space_group_name_H-M   'P 1'
#
loop_
_entity.id
_entity.type
_entity.pdbx_description
1 polymer ?
#
loop_
_entity_poly.entity_id
_entity_poly.type
_entity_poly.pdbx_seq_one_letter_code
_entity_poly.pdbx_strand_id
1 'polypeptide(L)'
;MYNALHPEEIIRIVCQTLEVPDITSPLRGIEFTYARFIAVRLLLKHTRLSYEEIGRFLDRDKTTIYWAEARSKELVRNKDSYFISKWTWVNEKIDNYKPL
;
A
#
# COMPACT_ATOMS: atom_id res chain seq x y z
N MET A 1 15.63 11.19 10.82
CA MET A 1 16.08 10.51 9.58
C MET A 1 15.03 9.48 9.23
N TYR A 2 14.33 9.62 8.10
CA TYR A 2 13.47 8.54 7.61
C TYR A 2 14.37 7.42 7.11
N ASN A 3 14.28 6.24 7.72
CA ASN A 3 14.84 5.03 7.12
C ASN A 3 14.10 4.81 5.80
N ALA A 4 14.80 4.97 4.68
CA ALA A 4 14.22 4.70 3.37
C ALA A 4 14.03 3.19 3.26
N LEU A 5 12.77 2.74 3.39
CA LEU A 5 12.42 1.34 3.20
C LEU A 5 12.45 1.00 1.71
N HIS A 6 12.97 -0.18 1.37
CA HIS A 6 12.93 -0.63 0.00
C HIS A 6 11.47 -0.92 -0.41
N PRO A 7 11.03 -0.59 -1.64
CA PRO A 7 9.64 -0.80 -2.08
C PRO A 7 9.10 -2.22 -1.82
N GLU A 8 9.93 -3.23 -2.06
CA GLU A 8 9.66 -4.65 -1.87
C GLU A 8 9.44 -4.98 -0.39
N GLU A 9 10.12 -4.30 0.53
CA GLU A 9 9.89 -4.47 1.97
C GLU A 9 8.51 -3.95 2.35
N ILE A 10 8.12 -2.78 1.83
CA ILE A 10 6.79 -2.21 2.05
C ILE A 10 5.72 -3.17 1.53
N ILE A 11 5.88 -3.68 0.31
CA ILE A 11 4.96 -4.65 -0.30
C ILE A 11 4.85 -5.91 0.55
N ARG A 12 5.98 -6.46 0.97
CA ARG A 12 6.01 -7.66 1.83
C ARG A 12 5.31 -7.42 3.16
N ILE A 13 5.56 -6.30 3.83
CA ILE A 13 4.91 -5.96 5.11
C ILE A 13 3.40 -5.84 4.92
N VAL A 14 2.93 -5.21 3.83
CA VAL A 14 1.50 -5.11 3.52
C VAL A 14 0.89 -6.49 3.33
N CYS A 15 1.48 -7.33 2.46
CA CYS A 15 1.01 -8.69 2.19
C CYS A 15 0.92 -9.53 3.47
N GLN A 16 1.98 -9.53 4.28
CA GLN A 16 2.04 -10.30 5.53
C GLN A 16 1.04 -9.80 6.56
N THR A 17 0.91 -8.48 6.73
CA THR A 17 0.02 -7.89 7.75
C THR A 17 -1.46 -8.10 7.40
N LEU A 18 -1.79 -8.06 6.11
CA LEU A 18 -3.17 -8.19 5.64
C LEU A 18 -3.54 -9.61 5.19
N GLU A 19 -2.62 -10.57 5.37
CA GLU A 19 -2.79 -11.97 4.95
C GLU A 19 -3.17 -12.09 3.45
N VAL A 20 -2.66 -11.17 2.64
CA VAL A 20 -2.84 -11.18 1.18
C VAL A 20 -1.60 -11.83 0.56
N PRO A 21 -1.75 -12.95 -0.16
CA PRO A 21 -0.59 -13.70 -0.65
C PRO A 21 0.20 -12.90 -1.70
N ASP A 22 -0.52 -12.16 -2.55
CA ASP A 22 0.07 -11.38 -3.62
C ASP A 22 -0.85 -10.22 -4.02
N ILE A 23 -0.35 -8.99 -3.89
CA ILE A 23 -1.08 -7.77 -4.27
C ILE A 23 -1.03 -7.50 -5.78
N THR A 24 -0.15 -8.17 -6.54
CA THR A 24 -0.08 -8.06 -8.01
C THR A 24 -1.15 -8.91 -8.70
N SER A 25 -1.63 -9.96 -8.03
CA SER A 25 -2.78 -10.79 -8.43
C SER A 25 -3.93 -9.97 -9.02
N PRO A 26 -4.65 -10.43 -10.06
CA PRO A 26 -5.77 -9.68 -10.65
C PRO A 26 -7.02 -9.66 -9.77
N LEU A 27 -7.06 -10.38 -8.65
CA LEU A 27 -8.24 -10.50 -7.78
C LEU A 27 -8.70 -9.15 -7.23
N ARG A 28 -10.00 -8.88 -7.30
CA ARG A 28 -10.61 -7.58 -6.92
C ARG A 28 -11.48 -7.64 -5.68
N GLY A 29 -11.33 -8.67 -4.87
CA GLY A 29 -11.97 -8.72 -3.55
C GLY A 29 -11.59 -7.51 -2.70
N ILE A 30 -12.42 -7.18 -1.71
CA ILE A 30 -12.22 -6.00 -0.86
C ILE A 30 -10.84 -6.01 -0.19
N GLU A 31 -10.39 -7.17 0.32
CA GLU A 31 -9.07 -7.34 0.93
C GLU A 31 -7.93 -6.99 -0.03
N PHE A 32 -7.93 -7.58 -1.23
CA PHE A 32 -6.91 -7.32 -2.26
C PHE A 32 -6.91 -5.85 -2.71
N THR A 33 -8.11 -5.27 -2.83
CA THR A 33 -8.26 -3.87 -3.22
C THR A 33 -7.70 -2.94 -2.15
N TYR A 34 -8.03 -3.17 -0.89
CA TYR A 34 -7.55 -2.36 0.23
C TYR A 34 -6.05 -2.53 0.42
N ALA A 35 -5.52 -3.76 0.29
CA ALA A 35 -4.08 -4.01 0.34
C ALA A 35 -3.33 -3.21 -0.74
N ARG A 36 -3.82 -3.16 -1.99
CA ARG A 36 -3.20 -2.34 -3.04
C ARG A 36 -3.26 -0.85 -2.72
N PHE A 37 -4.39 -0.35 -2.23
CA PHE A 37 -4.55 1.07 -1.88
C PHE A 37 -3.59 1.47 -0.76
N ILE A 38 -3.47 0.61 0.27
CA ILE A 38 -2.54 0.80 1.38
C ILE A 38 -1.10 0.76 0.87
N ALA A 39 -0.73 -0.22 0.05
CA ALA A 39 0.61 -0.33 -0.55
C ALA A 39 0.98 0.93 -1.36
N VAL A 40 0.08 1.41 -2.23
CA VAL A 40 0.31 2.63 -3.03
C VAL A 40 0.58 3.84 -2.14
N ARG A 41 -0.23 4.08 -1.10
CA ARG A 41 -0.02 5.19 -0.18
C ARG A 41 1.32 5.09 0.55
N LEU A 42 1.71 3.89 0.99
CA LEU A 42 2.95 3.67 1.73
C LEU A 42 4.17 3.83 0.84
N LEU A 43 4.12 3.30 -0.38
CA LEU A 43 5.16 3.51 -1.38
C LEU A 43 5.35 5.00 -1.66
N LEU A 44 4.27 5.76 -1.87
CA LEU A 44 4.34 7.22 -2.06
C LEU A 44 4.88 7.97 -0.83
N LYS A 45 4.56 7.49 0.38
CA LYS A 45 4.95 8.15 1.64
C LYS A 45 6.41 7.88 2.03
N HIS A 46 6.88 6.66 1.82
CA HIS A 46 8.18 6.18 2.32
C HIS A 46 9.26 6.09 1.24
N THR A 47 8.90 6.30 -0.03
CA THR A 47 9.82 6.30 -1.17
C THR A 47 9.69 7.59 -1.97
N ARG A 48 10.52 7.74 -3.01
CA ARG A 48 10.41 8.84 -4.00
C ARG A 48 9.95 8.34 -5.38
N LEU A 49 9.29 7.18 -5.41
CA LEU A 49 8.84 6.58 -6.67
C LEU A 49 7.68 7.36 -7.28
N SER A 50 7.72 7.48 -8.60
CA SER A 50 6.60 7.94 -9.43
C SER A 50 5.49 6.87 -9.50
N TYR A 51 4.29 7.27 -9.95
CA TYR A 51 3.22 6.31 -10.21
C TYR A 51 3.57 5.25 -11.23
N GLU A 52 4.43 5.58 -12.19
CA GLU A 52 4.89 4.61 -13.19
C GLU A 52 5.83 3.57 -12.57
N GLU A 53 6.75 4.01 -11.72
CA GLU A 53 7.62 3.11 -10.96
C GLU A 53 6.84 2.20 -10.01
N ILE A 54 5.90 2.77 -9.25
CA ILE A 54 5.00 1.99 -8.38
C ILE A 54 4.17 1.00 -9.21
N GLY A 55 3.72 1.42 -10.39
CA GLY A 55 3.01 0.57 -11.34
C GLY A 55 3.81 -0.67 -11.72
N ARG A 56 5.12 -0.52 -11.97
CA ARG A 56 6.01 -1.66 -12.26
C ARG A 56 6.10 -2.65 -11.10
N PHE A 57 6.16 -2.17 -9.85
CA PHE A 57 6.18 -3.05 -8.67
C PHE A 57 4.87 -3.79 -8.44
N LEU A 58 3.73 -3.19 -8.81
CA LEU A 58 2.40 -3.75 -8.58
C LEU A 58 1.79 -4.45 -9.79
N ASP A 59 2.51 -4.50 -10.91
CA ASP A 59 2.03 -4.95 -12.22
C ASP A 59 0.75 -4.20 -12.66
N ARG A 60 0.79 -2.86 -12.60
CA ARG A 60 -0.35 -1.99 -12.91
C ARG A 60 0.05 -0.76 -13.71
N ASP A 61 -0.88 -0.27 -14.51
CA ASP A 61 -0.72 1.01 -15.20
C ASP A 61 -0.69 2.18 -14.22
N LYS A 62 0.06 3.24 -14.55
CA LYS A 62 0.19 4.45 -13.72
C LYS A 62 -1.15 5.11 -13.40
N THR A 63 -2.14 5.02 -14.29
CA THR A 63 -3.50 5.55 -14.05
C THR A 63 -4.25 4.75 -12.99
N THR A 64 -3.97 3.44 -12.90
CA THR A 64 -4.50 2.59 -11.83
C THR A 64 -3.89 2.96 -10.49
N ILE A 65 -2.59 3.30 -10.46
CA ILE A 65 -1.91 3.78 -9.25
C ILE A 65 -2.48 5.12 -8.81
N TYR A 66 -2.65 6.06 -9.73
CA TYR A 66 -3.30 7.35 -9.45
C TYR A 66 -4.70 7.16 -8.88
N TRP A 67 -5.52 6.31 -9.52
CA TRP A 67 -6.87 6.03 -9.07
C TRP A 67 -6.89 5.37 -7.68
N ALA A 68 -5.99 4.42 -7.43
CA ALA A 68 -5.84 3.77 -6.12
C ALA A 68 -5.49 4.79 -5.02
N GLU A 69 -4.57 5.71 -5.28
CA GLU A 69 -4.23 6.76 -4.33
C GLU A 69 -5.44 7.68 -4.06
N ALA A 70 -6.12 8.15 -5.11
CA ALA A 70 -7.29 9.01 -4.98
C ALA A 70 -8.41 8.32 -4.17
N ARG A 71 -8.70 7.05 -4.48
CA ARG A 71 -9.72 6.27 -3.77
C ARG A 71 -9.35 6.02 -2.31
N SER A 72 -8.06 5.77 -2.03
CA SER A 72 -7.59 5.62 -0.66
C SER A 72 -7.77 6.89 0.18
N LYS A 73 -7.54 8.08 -0.40
CA LYS A 73 -7.76 9.38 0.26
C LYS A 73 -9.24 9.59 0.56
N GLU A 74 -10.10 9.19 -0.37
CA GLU A 74 -11.55 9.25 -0.19
C GLU A 74 -12.03 8.33 0.94
N LEU A 75 -11.55 7.09 1.02
CA LEU A 75 -11.92 6.17 2.11
C LEU A 75 -11.55 6.74 3.49
N VAL A 76 -10.38 7.36 3.61
CA VAL A 76 -9.97 8.07 4.84
C VAL A 76 -10.89 9.25 5.12
N ARG A 77 -11.19 10.09 4.11
CA ARG A 77 -12.08 11.25 4.25
C ARG A 77 -13.49 10.84 4.69
N ASN A 78 -13.99 9.74 4.14
CA ASN A 78 -15.31 9.22 4.44
C ASN A 78 -15.35 8.38 5.72
N LYS A 79 -14.24 8.27 6.46
CA LYS A 79 -14.11 7.52 7.70
C LYS A 79 -14.51 6.04 7.56
N ASP A 80 -14.13 5.42 6.45
CA ASP A 80 -14.32 3.98 6.26
C ASP A 80 -13.52 3.23 7.34
N SER A 81 -14.23 2.72 8.34
CA SER A 81 -13.64 2.15 9.55
C SER A 81 -12.81 0.91 9.26
N TYR A 82 -13.26 0.11 8.28
CA TYR A 82 -12.56 -1.09 7.87
C TYR A 82 -11.21 -0.77 7.23
N PHE A 83 -11.21 0.16 6.25
CA PHE A 83 -9.99 0.63 5.60
C PHE A 83 -9.03 1.29 6.61
N ILE A 84 -9.55 2.17 7.47
CA ILE A 84 -8.74 2.89 8.46
C ILE A 84 -8.10 1.92 9.45
N SER A 85 -8.82 0.91 9.91
CA SER A 85 -8.27 -0.11 10.82
C SER A 85 -7.10 -0.85 10.17
N LYS A 86 -7.26 -1.34 8.93
CA LYS A 86 -6.18 -2.00 8.18
C LYS A 86 -5.00 -1.06 7.90
N TRP A 87 -5.28 0.17 7.50
CA TRP A 87 -4.27 1.20 7.25
C TRP A 87 -3.42 1.48 8.50
N THR A 88 -4.06 1.70 9.65
CA THR A 88 -3.37 1.95 10.92
C THR A 88 -2.49 0.76 11.29
N TRP A 89 -3.04 -0.45 11.21
CA TRP A 89 -2.29 -1.67 11.56
C TRP A 89 -1.02 -1.85 10.72
N VAL A 90 -1.11 -1.61 9.40
CA VAL A 90 0.07 -1.69 8.52
C VAL A 90 1.07 -0.56 8.79
N ASN A 91 0.60 0.67 9.06
CA ASN A 91 1.52 1.78 9.40
C ASN A 91 2.28 1.48 10.69
N GLU A 92 1.62 0.96 11.72
CA GLU A 92 2.29 0.56 12.96
C GLU A 92 3.38 -0.49 12.70
N LYS A 93 3.15 -1.43 11.78
CA LYS A 93 4.18 -2.42 11.41
C LYS A 93 5.36 -1.77 10.69
N ILE A 94 5.11 -0.83 9.80
CA ILE A 94 6.16 -0.09 9.09
C ILE A 94 6.96 0.82 10.02
N ASP A 95 6.30 1.56 10.91
CA ASP A 95 6.97 2.51 11.81
C ASP A 95 7.85 1.77 12.84
N ASN A 96 7.50 0.53 13.19
CA ASN A 96 8.30 -0.33 14.07
C ASN A 96 9.26 -1.27 13.32
N TYR A 97 9.28 -1.24 11.98
CA TYR A 97 10.13 -2.12 11.19
C TYR A 97 11.60 -1.66 11.28
N LYS A 98 12.45 -2.58 11.73
CA LYS A 98 13.90 -2.42 11.72
C LYS A 98 14.45 -3.30 10.59
N PRO A 99 15.01 -2.73 9.51
CA PRO A 99 15.70 -3.53 8.51
C PRO A 99 16.84 -4.30 9.18
N LEU A 100 17.01 -5.57 8.79
CA LEU A 100 18.06 -6.46 9.29
C LEU A 100 19.45 -5.97 8.87
#